data_AF-A0A955DQR3-F1
#
_entry.id   AF-A0A955DQR3-F1
#
_cell.length_a   1.000
_cell.length_b   1.000
_cell.length_c   1.000
_cell.angle_alpha   90.00
_cell.angle_beta   90.00
_cell.angle_gamma   90.00
#
_symmetry.space_group_name_H-M   'P 1'
#
loop_
_entity.id
_entity.type
_entity.pdbx_description
1 polymer ?
#
loop_
_entity_poly.entity_id
_entity_poly.type
_entity_poly.pdbx_seq_one_letter_code
_entity_poly.pdbx_strand_id
1 'polypeptide(L)'
;MMHGLSCREFVDFLEAYRDGTLEPAVAERFRMHMDACPPCVTFLEAYNSTVDMTRSLCCDEDEIIPPDVPEGLIRSILDARDQG
;
A
#
# COMPACT_ATOMS: atom_id res chain seq x y z
N MET A 1 -20.75 -9.03 -23.08
CA MET A 1 -20.15 -10.00 -22.15
C MET A 1 -19.61 -9.20 -20.98
N MET A 2 -20.34 -9.13 -19.85
CA MET A 2 -19.80 -8.53 -18.63
C MET A 2 -18.81 -9.53 -18.06
N HIS A 3 -17.53 -9.32 -18.30
CA HIS A 3 -16.48 -10.06 -17.60
C HIS A 3 -16.57 -9.65 -16.13
N GLY A 4 -16.93 -10.60 -15.27
CA GLY A 4 -16.83 -10.43 -13.83
C GLY A 4 -15.36 -10.31 -13.46
N LEU A 5 -15.05 -9.44 -12.51
CA LEU A 5 -13.72 -9.30 -11.95
C LEU A 5 -13.41 -10.55 -11.12
N SER A 6 -12.33 -11.26 -11.43
CA SER A 6 -11.90 -12.38 -10.59
C SER A 6 -11.36 -11.87 -9.25
N CYS A 7 -11.34 -12.75 -8.24
CA CYS A 7 -10.77 -12.40 -6.93
C CYS A 7 -9.32 -11.92 -7.03
N ARG A 8 -8.53 -12.52 -7.94
CA ARG A 8 -7.14 -12.13 -8.15
C ARG A 8 -7.03 -10.73 -8.75
N GLU A 9 -7.73 -10.46 -9.85
CA GLU A 9 -7.72 -9.14 -10.47
C GLU A 9 -8.20 -8.03 -9.52
N PHE A 10 -9.15 -8.35 -8.62
CA PHE A 10 -9.59 -7.41 -7.60
C PHE A 10 -8.50 -7.11 -6.57
N VAL A 11 -7.85 -8.14 -6.01
CA VAL A 11 -6.81 -7.95 -5.00
C VAL A 11 -5.58 -7.28 -5.62
N ASP A 12 -5.14 -7.69 -6.80
CA ASP A 12 -4.01 -7.11 -7.51
C ASP A 12 -4.22 -5.60 -7.75
N PHE A 13 -5.46 -5.20 -8.08
CA PHE A 13 -5.80 -3.78 -8.24
C PHE A 13 -5.69 -3.01 -6.92
N LEU A 14 -6.22 -3.55 -5.82
CA LEU A 14 -6.17 -2.90 -4.51
C LEU A 14 -4.74 -2.79 -3.97
N GLU A 15 -3.93 -3.82 -4.18
CA GLU A 15 -2.50 -3.81 -3.84
C GLU A 15 -1.76 -2.75 -4.66
N ALA A 16 -1.97 -2.71 -5.98
CA ALA A 16 -1.36 -1.68 -6.83
C ALA A 16 -1.79 -0.26 -6.46
N TYR A 17 -3.06 -0.06 -6.06
CA TYR A 17 -3.54 1.22 -5.56
C TYR A 17 -2.86 1.61 -4.24
N ARG A 18 -2.79 0.67 -3.29
CA ARG A 18 -2.13 0.84 -1.99
C ARG A 18 -0.64 1.18 -2.15
N ASP A 19 0.04 0.52 -3.08
CA ASP A 19 1.47 0.71 -3.34
C ASP A 19 1.77 1.93 -4.23
N GLY A 20 0.74 2.62 -4.72
CA GLY A 20 0.88 3.78 -5.61
C GLY A 20 1.47 3.45 -6.98
N THR A 21 1.33 2.21 -7.44
CA THR A 21 1.91 1.72 -8.71
C THR A 21 0.91 1.73 -9.87
N LEU A 22 -0.35 2.07 -9.61
CA LEU A 22 -1.33 2.29 -10.68
C LEU A 22 -0.95 3.46 -11.59
N GLU A 23 -1.39 3.37 -12.84
CA GLU A 23 -1.32 4.48 -13.79
C GLU A 23 -2.06 5.71 -13.21
N PRO A 24 -1.49 6.94 -13.26
CA PRO A 24 -2.03 8.08 -12.53
C PRO A 24 -3.51 8.39 -12.82
N ALA A 25 -3.95 8.23 -14.07
CA ALA A 25 -5.34 8.46 -14.43
C ALA A 25 -6.29 7.43 -13.81
N VAL A 26 -5.83 6.18 -13.66
CA VAL A 26 -6.59 5.10 -13.02
C VAL A 26 -6.69 5.31 -11.51
N ALA A 27 -5.57 5.64 -10.87
CA ALA A 27 -5.53 5.95 -9.44
C ALA A 27 -6.46 7.11 -9.10
N GLU A 28 -6.42 8.20 -9.88
CA GLU A 28 -7.27 9.37 -9.66
C GLU A 28 -8.76 9.04 -9.82
N ARG A 29 -9.13 8.25 -10.85
CA ARG A 29 -10.53 7.83 -11.03
C ARG A 29 -11.03 6.98 -9.87
N PHE A 30 -10.18 6.11 -9.32
CA PHE A 30 -10.54 5.30 -8.15
C PHE A 30 -10.65 6.16 -6.89
N ARG A 31 -9.74 7.13 -6.70
CA ARG A 31 -9.78 8.11 -5.61
C ARG A 31 -11.09 8.92 -5.65
N MET A 32 -11.52 9.39 -6.82
CA MET A 32 -12.80 10.09 -6.98
C MET A 32 -14.00 9.24 -6.53
N HIS A 33 -13.97 7.91 -6.74
CA HIS A 33 -15.01 7.02 -6.24
C HIS A 33 -14.98 6.94 -4.71
N MET A 34 -13.79 6.82 -4.13
CA MET A 34 -13.61 6.79 -2.67
C MET A 34 -14.13 8.07 -2.02
N ASP A 35 -13.84 9.24 -2.60
CA ASP A 35 -14.34 10.54 -2.12
C ASP A 35 -15.88 10.61 -2.11
N ALA A 36 -16.54 9.88 -3.02
CA ALA A 36 -17.99 9.88 -3.18
C ALA A 36 -18.72 8.74 -2.46
N CYS A 37 -18.00 7.74 -1.92
CA CYS A 37 -18.59 6.49 -1.43
C CYS A 37 -18.00 6.06 -0.07
N PRO A 38 -18.57 6.54 1.05
CA PRO A 38 -18.10 6.17 2.40
C PRO A 38 -18.02 4.65 2.67
N PRO A 39 -18.95 3.80 2.21
CA PRO A 39 -18.84 2.35 2.40
C PRO A 39 -17.59 1.74 1.76
N CYS A 40 -17.18 2.25 0.60
CA CYS A 40 -15.98 1.77 -0.08
C CYS A 40 -14.70 2.21 0.64
N VAL A 41 -14.71 3.39 1.26
CA VAL A 41 -13.63 3.84 2.15
C VAL A 41 -13.51 2.89 3.33
N THR A 42 -14.61 2.62 4.04
CA THR A 42 -14.60 1.67 5.18
C THR A 42 -14.14 0.27 4.77
N PHE A 43 -14.53 -0.21 3.58
CA PHE A 43 -14.03 -1.47 3.06
C PHE A 43 -12.52 -1.45 2.82
N LEU A 44 -12.01 -0.39 2.18
CA LEU A 44 -10.58 -0.27 1.89
C LEU A 44 -9.74 -0.15 3.16
N GLU A 45 -10.24 0.56 4.18
CA GLU A 45 -9.59 0.63 5.50
C GLU A 45 -9.49 -0.75 6.17
N ALA A 46 -10.58 -1.53 6.14
CA ALA A 46 -10.58 -2.88 6.69
C ALA A 46 -9.65 -3.83 5.90
N TYR A 47 -9.63 -3.71 4.57
CA TYR A 47 -8.70 -4.44 3.71
C TYR A 47 -7.24 -4.10 4.06
N ASN A 48 -6.89 -2.81 4.16
CA ASN A 48 -5.54 -2.36 4.49
C ASN A 48 -5.10 -2.88 5.87
N SER A 49 -5.96 -2.77 6.87
CA SER A 49 -5.71 -3.30 8.21
C SER A 49 -5.43 -4.81 8.20
N THR A 50 -6.20 -5.58 7.43
CA THR A 50 -6.00 -7.03 7.29
C THR A 50 -4.63 -7.36 6.67
N VAL A 51 -4.23 -6.62 5.63
CA VAL A 51 -2.92 -6.78 4.99
C VAL A 51 -1.79 -6.41 5.95
N ASP A 52 -1.92 -5.31 6.70
CA ASP A 52 -0.91 -4.86 7.66
C ASP A 52 -0.70 -5.87 8.79
N MET A 53 -1.80 -6.38 9.37
CA MET A 53 -1.74 -7.41 10.41
C MET A 53 -1.13 -8.72 9.89
N THR A 54 -1.38 -9.07 8.63
CA THR A 54 -0.80 -10.28 8.05
C THR A 54 0.70 -10.08 7.78
N ARG A 55 1.10 -8.90 7.29
CA ARG A 55 2.51 -8.57 7.05
C ARG A 55 3.31 -8.56 8.36
N SER A 56 2.79 -7.99 9.45
CA SER A 56 3.50 -7.97 10.74
C SER A 56 3.69 -9.35 11.36
N LEU A 57 2.84 -10.33 11.01
CA LEU A 57 3.04 -11.73 11.42
C LEU A 57 4.06 -12.46 10.56
N CYS A 58 4.32 -12.00 9.33
CA CYS A 58 5.19 -12.65 8.36
C CYS A 58 6.58 -12.01 8.25
N CYS A 59 6.71 -10.74 8.62
CA CYS A 59 7.95 -9.98 8.61
C CYS A 59 8.28 -9.61 10.06
N ASP A 60 9.42 -10.09 10.58
CA ASP A 60 9.93 -9.60 11.86
C ASP A 60 10.22 -8.10 11.70
N GLU A 61 9.59 -7.25 12.52
CA GLU A 61 9.86 -5.80 12.50
C GLU A 61 11.33 -5.48 12.85
N ASP A 62 12.03 -6.45 13.44
CA ASP A 62 13.45 -6.44 13.76
C ASP A 62 14.34 -7.08 12.67
N GLU A 63 13.83 -7.28 11.45
CA GLU A 63 14.64 -7.77 10.33
C GLU A 63 15.86 -6.86 10.17
N ILE A 64 17.03 -7.44 10.47
CA ILE A 64 18.30 -6.71 10.58
C ILE A 64 18.60 -6.09 9.21
N ILE A 65 18.73 -4.76 9.18
CA ILE A 65 19.23 -4.06 8.00
C ILE A 65 20.51 -4.77 7.55
N PRO A 66 20.59 -5.24 6.28
CA PRO A 66 21.76 -5.94 5.79
C PRO A 66 23.03 -5.14 6.11
N PRO A 67 24.11 -5.79 6.60
CA PRO A 67 25.30 -5.09 7.08
C PRO A 67 26.04 -4.32 5.97
N ASP A 68 25.67 -4.53 4.71
CA ASP A 68 26.20 -3.86 3.52
C ASP A 68 25.43 -2.59 3.12
N VAL A 69 24.39 -2.20 3.86
CA VAL A 69 23.69 -0.92 3.61
C VAL A 69 24.58 0.26 4.02
N PRO A 70 24.89 1.21 3.11
CA PRO A 70 25.77 2.33 3.43
C PRO A 70 25.21 3.26 4.51
N GLU A 71 26.04 3.64 5.48
CA GLU A 71 25.65 4.56 6.58
C GLU A 71 25.10 5.90 6.08
N GLY A 72 25.61 6.42 4.96
CA GLY A 72 25.12 7.66 4.36
C GLY A 72 23.66 7.57 3.89
N LEU A 73 23.23 6.40 3.41
CA LEU A 73 21.84 6.14 3.04
C LEU A 73 20.95 6.09 4.29
N ILE A 74 21.40 5.36 5.32
CA ILE A 74 20.69 5.29 6.61
C ILE A 74 20.48 6.70 7.18
N ARG A 75 21.53 7.54 7.18
CA ARG A 75 21.46 8.91 7.67
C ARG A 75 20.49 9.79 6.87
N SER A 76 20.51 9.68 5.54
CA SER A 76 19.60 10.43 4.68
C SER A 76 18.13 10.09 4.95
N ILE A 77 17.83 8.81 5.24
CA ILE A 77 16.49 8.36 5.62
C ILE A 77 16.08 8.95 6.97
N LEU A 78 16.95 8.89 7.97
CA LEU A 78 16.68 9.44 9.31
C LEU A 78 16.42 10.96 9.25
N ASP A 79 17.27 11.70 8.53
CA ASP A 79 17.11 13.15 8.37
C ASP A 79 15.78 13.51 7.68
N ALA A 80 15.33 12.72 6.71
CA ALA A 80 14.06 12.95 6.01
C ALA A 80 12.83 12.66 6.91
N ARG A 81 12.91 11.67 7.81
CA ARG A 81 11.83 11.34 8.75
C ARG A 81 11.62 12.43 9.80
N ASP A 82 12.70 13.03 10.30
CA ASP A 82 12.63 14.09 11.33
C ASP A 82 12.11 15.43 10.81
N GLN A 83 12.02 15.60 9.49
CA GLN A 83 11.53 16.80 8.81
C GLN A 83 10.05 16.71 8.38
N GLY A 84 9.39 15.57 8.62
CA GLY A 84 8.01 15.27 8.21
C GLY A 84 6.97 15.48 9.30
#